data_AF-A0A6G3D217-F1
#
_entry.id   AF-A0A6G3D217-F1
#
_cell.length_a   1.000
_cell.length_b   1.000
_cell.length_c   1.000
_cell.angle_alpha   90.00
_cell.angle_beta   90.00
_cell.angle_gamma   90.00
#
_symmetry.space_group_name_H-M   'P 1'
#
loop_
_entity.id
_entity.type
_entity.pdbx_description
1 polymer ?
#
loop_
_entity_poly.entity_id
_entity_poly.type
_entity_poly.pdbx_seq_one_letter_code
_entity_poly.pdbx_strand_id
1 'polypeptide(L)'
;IGKSPRSEGRFDFGGAITSTGGVALLVYGFIHASESGWREATTIGSFVGAVVLLAAFVLIESRTSQPIIPLRLFASRNRSGIYALGVAMMGSLIGMFFFLTLFFQNVLAYSPLKTGMAFLPLSVSIIIVSGVMMQLIPKIGQRLPLVAGTVLITAALLWLSAISADSAYLSDLLGPMLL
;
A
#
# COMPACT_ATOMS: atom_id res chain seq x y z
N ILE A 1 28.86 23.58 -3.04
CA ILE A 1 28.16 22.46 -2.36
C ILE A 1 28.51 22.53 -0.87
N GLY A 2 27.70 23.23 -0.08
CA GLY A 2 27.94 23.38 1.37
C GLY A 2 27.61 22.08 2.08
N LYS A 3 28.59 21.48 2.76
CA LYS A 3 28.36 20.32 3.63
C LYS A 3 27.35 20.74 4.70
N SER A 4 26.18 20.10 4.71
CA SER A 4 25.22 20.19 5.80
C SER A 4 25.93 19.86 7.12
N PRO A 5 25.74 20.64 8.19
CA PRO A 5 26.38 20.38 9.48
C PRO A 5 26.03 18.97 9.94
N ARG A 6 27.03 18.16 10.28
CA ARG A 6 26.80 16.86 10.94
C ARG A 6 26.37 17.16 12.38
N SER A 7 25.07 17.33 12.55
CA SER A 7 24.43 17.26 13.87
C SER A 7 24.58 15.83 14.37
N GLU A 8 25.15 15.64 15.56
CA GLU A 8 25.12 14.35 16.25
C GLU A 8 23.65 13.99 16.52
N GLY A 9 23.12 13.10 15.69
CA GLY A 9 21.79 12.56 15.82
C GLY A 9 21.73 11.67 17.06
N ARG A 10 20.98 12.02 18.11
CA ARG A 10 20.71 11.07 19.20
C ARG A 10 19.74 10.02 18.67
N PHE A 11 20.18 8.77 18.60
CA PHE A 11 19.37 7.66 18.10
C PHE A 11 18.15 7.42 19.02
N ASP A 12 16.94 7.56 18.49
CA ASP A 12 15.70 7.32 19.23
C ASP A 12 15.41 5.80 19.32
N PHE A 13 16.07 5.15 20.25
CA PHE A 13 15.91 3.70 20.51
C PHE A 13 14.49 3.35 20.98
N GLY A 14 13.86 4.24 21.77
CA GLY A 14 12.50 4.05 22.26
C GLY A 14 11.48 4.12 21.13
N GLY A 15 11.63 5.10 20.24
CA GLY A 15 10.84 5.24 19.03
C GLY A 15 11.01 4.04 18.09
N ALA A 16 12.24 3.57 17.90
CA ALA A 16 12.52 2.41 17.05
C ALA A 16 11.86 1.11 17.57
N ILE A 17 11.94 0.83 18.88
CA ILE A 17 11.32 -0.37 19.47
C ILE A 17 9.79 -0.29 19.42
N THR A 18 9.22 0.85 19.81
CA THR A 18 7.76 1.01 19.89
C THR A 18 7.11 0.97 18.50
N SER A 19 7.73 1.58 17.49
CA SER A 19 7.26 1.49 16.10
C SER A 19 7.39 0.08 15.54
N THR A 20 8.56 -0.55 15.66
CA THR A 20 8.82 -1.89 15.10
C THR A 20 7.93 -2.93 15.78
N GLY A 21 7.87 -2.92 17.11
CA GLY A 21 7.01 -3.83 17.88
C GLY A 21 5.52 -3.61 17.60
N GLY A 22 5.09 -2.35 17.48
CA GLY A 22 3.70 -2.01 17.15
C GLY A 22 3.27 -2.52 15.77
N VAL A 23 4.11 -2.33 14.75
CA VAL A 23 3.85 -2.85 13.39
C VAL A 23 3.91 -4.38 13.38
N ALA A 24 4.86 -4.99 14.08
CA ALA A 24 4.97 -6.45 14.16
C ALA A 24 3.73 -7.08 14.80
N LEU A 25 3.23 -6.52 15.90
CA LEU A 25 1.98 -6.98 16.54
C LEU A 25 0.77 -6.77 15.64
N LEU A 26 0.72 -5.67 14.88
CA LEU A 26 -0.37 -5.40 13.95
C LEU A 26 -0.43 -6.46 12.85
N VAL A 27 0.72 -6.75 12.22
CA VAL A 27 0.84 -7.79 11.18
C VAL A 27 0.52 -9.16 11.76
N TYR A 28 1.06 -9.49 12.93
CA TYR A 28 0.79 -10.74 13.63
C TYR A 28 -0.70 -10.91 13.93
N GLY A 29 -1.38 -9.85 14.40
CA GLY A 29 -2.82 -9.85 14.64
C GLY A 29 -3.64 -10.18 13.40
N PHE A 30 -3.28 -9.63 12.22
CA PHE A 30 -3.97 -9.97 10.97
C PHE A 30 -3.75 -11.41 10.52
N ILE A 31 -2.52 -11.94 10.64
CA ILE A 31 -2.22 -13.33 10.30
C ILE A 31 -3.02 -14.26 11.20
N HIS A 32 -2.96 -14.06 12.53
CA HIS A 32 -3.70 -14.90 13.48
C HIS A 32 -5.23 -14.76 13.34
N ALA A 33 -5.73 -13.56 13.04
CA ALA A 33 -7.15 -13.36 12.76
C ALA A 33 -7.63 -14.20 11.57
N SER A 34 -6.78 -14.40 10.56
CA SER A 34 -7.11 -15.21 9.38
C SER A 34 -7.08 -16.72 9.66
N GLU A 35 -6.25 -17.17 10.61
CA GLU A 35 -6.08 -18.58 10.97
C GLU A 35 -7.05 -19.04 12.07
N SER A 36 -7.12 -18.28 13.17
CA SER A 36 -7.81 -18.64 14.41
C SER A 36 -9.09 -17.82 14.66
N GLY A 37 -9.30 -16.77 13.87
CA GLY A 37 -10.49 -15.93 13.92
C GLY A 37 -10.35 -14.64 14.73
N TRP A 38 -11.24 -13.70 14.42
CA TRP A 38 -11.22 -12.32 14.92
C TRP A 38 -11.53 -12.15 16.41
N ARG A 39 -12.19 -13.15 17.02
CA ARG A 39 -12.63 -13.11 18.42
C ARG A 39 -11.68 -13.80 19.38
N GLU A 40 -10.60 -14.38 18.88
CA GLU A 40 -9.60 -15.03 19.73
C GLU A 40 -8.89 -14.01 20.62
N ALA A 41 -8.61 -14.39 21.87
CA ALA A 41 -7.95 -13.51 22.84
C ALA A 41 -6.56 -13.05 22.35
N THR A 42 -5.82 -13.93 21.66
CA THR A 42 -4.51 -13.64 21.08
C THR A 42 -4.60 -12.57 19.99
N THR A 43 -5.58 -12.70 19.09
CA THR A 43 -5.86 -11.72 18.02
C THR A 43 -6.17 -10.34 18.61
N ILE A 44 -7.10 -10.27 19.56
CA ILE A 44 -7.50 -9.02 20.20
C ILE A 44 -6.32 -8.43 20.98
N GLY A 45 -5.60 -9.25 21.76
CA GLY A 45 -4.44 -8.84 22.52
C GLY A 45 -3.32 -8.27 21.64
N SER A 46 -3.12 -8.85 20.46
CA SER A 46 -2.15 -8.37 19.46
C SER A 46 -2.55 -7.02 18.90
N PHE A 47 -3.82 -6.81 18.54
CA PHE A 47 -4.31 -5.51 18.09
C PHE A 47 -4.24 -4.44 19.18
N VAL A 48 -4.63 -4.78 20.41
CA VAL A 48 -4.52 -3.87 21.56
C VAL A 48 -3.05 -3.50 21.80
N GLY A 49 -2.15 -4.49 21.82
CA GLY A 49 -0.72 -4.26 21.98
C GLY A 49 -0.13 -3.40 20.86
N ALA A 50 -0.55 -3.63 19.61
CA ALA A 50 -0.17 -2.79 18.48
C ALA A 50 -0.61 -1.33 18.67
N VAL A 51 -1.88 -1.10 19.04
CA VAL A 51 -2.40 0.26 19.31
C VAL A 51 -1.62 0.93 20.44
N VAL A 52 -1.36 0.22 21.54
CA VAL A 52 -0.61 0.75 22.68
C VAL A 52 0.82 1.14 22.29
N LEU A 53 1.54 0.26 21.57
CA LEU A 53 2.92 0.54 21.15
C LEU A 53 3.00 1.66 20.11
N LEU A 54 2.08 1.70 19.14
CA LEU A 54 2.05 2.77 18.14
C LEU A 54 1.65 4.12 18.76
N ALA A 55 0.75 4.13 19.75
CA ALA A 55 0.44 5.34 20.50
C ALA A 55 1.64 5.81 21.33
N ALA A 56 2.35 4.88 21.98
CA ALA A 56 3.58 5.18 22.71
C ALA A 56 4.66 5.75 21.77
N PHE A 57 4.81 5.19 20.56
CA PHE A 57 5.71 5.71 19.53
C PHE A 57 5.39 7.17 19.19
N VAL A 58 4.12 7.50 18.91
CA VAL A 58 3.71 8.88 18.60
C VAL A 58 4.00 9.82 19.77
N LEU A 59 3.75 9.38 21.01
CA LEU A 59 4.02 10.18 22.20
C LEU A 59 5.53 10.43 22.39
N ILE A 60 6.37 9.41 22.19
CA ILE A 60 7.83 9.51 22.26
C ILE A 60 8.33 10.49 21.19
N GLU A 61 7.98 10.27 19.93
CA GLU A 61 8.39 11.12 18.80
C GLU A 61 7.90 12.57 18.95
N SER A 62 6.75 12.80 19.59
CA SER A 62 6.26 14.15 19.86
C SER A 62 7.10 14.93 20.88
N ARG A 63 7.86 14.21 21.72
CA ARG A 63 8.70 14.76 22.78
C ARG A 63 10.20 14.72 22.46
N THR A 64 10.62 13.93 21.46
CA THR A 64 12.02 13.81 21.03
C THR A 64 12.47 15.06 20.24
N SER A 65 13.66 15.60 20.55
CA SER A 65 14.21 16.80 19.90
C SER A 65 14.66 16.56 18.44
N GLN A 66 14.95 15.32 18.07
CA GLN A 66 15.31 14.87 16.72
C GLN A 66 14.47 13.63 16.36
N PRO A 67 13.18 13.83 16.03
CA PRO A 67 12.26 12.74 15.69
C PRO A 67 12.71 11.99 14.43
N ILE A 68 12.54 10.67 14.41
CA ILE A 68 12.75 9.82 13.23
C ILE A 68 11.77 10.23 12.12
N ILE A 69 10.53 10.53 12.50
CA ILE A 69 9.51 11.06 11.59
C ILE A 69 9.03 12.39 12.15
N PRO A 70 9.40 13.52 11.54
CA PRO A 70 8.93 14.83 12.02
C PRO A 70 7.39 14.85 11.96
N LEU A 71 6.72 14.71 13.10
CA LEU A 71 5.24 14.60 13.16
C LEU A 71 4.55 15.84 12.57
N ARG A 72 5.26 16.97 12.48
CA ARG A 72 4.85 18.18 11.76
C ARG A 72 4.56 17.93 10.27
N LEU A 73 5.12 16.89 9.66
CA LEU A 73 4.77 16.46 8.31
C LEU A 73 3.30 16.05 8.21
N PHE A 74 2.74 15.45 9.26
CA PHE A 74 1.33 15.05 9.32
C PHE A 74 0.38 16.18 9.72
N ALA A 75 0.90 17.31 10.22
CA ALA A 75 0.09 18.49 10.53
C ALA A 75 -0.49 19.14 9.26
N SER A 76 0.16 18.97 8.11
CA SER A 76 -0.37 19.43 6.82
C SER A 76 -1.32 18.40 6.23
N ARG A 77 -2.61 18.75 6.14
CA ARG A 77 -3.63 17.89 5.50
C ARG A 77 -3.25 17.46 4.08
N ASN A 78 -2.52 18.30 3.34
CA ASN A 78 -2.03 17.97 2.01
C ASN A 78 -0.95 16.87 2.03
N ARG A 79 0.01 16.94 2.96
CA ARG A 79 1.08 15.93 3.09
C ARG A 79 0.53 14.61 3.60
N SER A 80 -0.29 14.65 4.65
CA SER A 80 -0.96 13.46 5.17
C SER A 80 -1.82 12.78 4.12
N GLY A 81 -2.53 13.56 3.28
CA GLY A 81 -3.30 13.03 2.16
C GLY A 81 -2.43 12.30 1.14
N ILE A 82 -1.28 12.86 0.77
CA ILE A 82 -0.34 12.21 -0.16
C ILE A 82 0.25 10.92 0.42
N TYR A 83 0.60 10.91 1.71
CA TYR A 83 1.10 9.69 2.37
C TYR A 83 0.03 8.61 2.44
N ALA A 84 -1.20 8.96 2.85
CA ALA A 84 -2.32 8.03 2.86
C ALA A 84 -2.61 7.47 1.46
N LEU A 85 -2.54 8.33 0.43
CA LEU A 85 -2.68 7.91 -0.95
C LEU A 85 -1.58 6.94 -1.37
N GLY A 86 -0.32 7.21 -1.00
CA GLY A 86 0.80 6.31 -1.30
C GLY A 86 0.63 4.92 -0.66
N VAL A 87 0.17 4.87 0.59
CA VAL A 87 -0.16 3.61 1.29
C VAL A 87 -1.33 2.90 0.59
N ALA A 88 -2.40 3.62 0.26
CA ALA A 88 -3.56 3.05 -0.43
C ALA A 88 -3.19 2.49 -1.81
N MET A 89 -2.34 3.18 -2.56
CA MET A 89 -1.84 2.74 -3.86
C MET A 89 -1.04 1.45 -3.76
N MET A 90 -0.08 1.38 -2.82
CA MET A 90 0.71 0.15 -2.62
C MET A 90 -0.15 -1.00 -2.10
N GLY A 91 -1.05 -0.75 -1.16
CA GLY A 91 -1.98 -1.75 -0.66
C GLY A 91 -2.90 -2.29 -1.76
N SER A 92 -3.39 -1.40 -2.62
CA SER A 92 -4.20 -1.76 -3.78
C SER A 92 -3.44 -2.62 -4.77
N LEU A 93 -2.19 -2.27 -5.08
CA LEU A 93 -1.33 -3.04 -5.98
C LEU A 93 -1.12 -4.46 -5.45
N ILE A 94 -0.69 -4.59 -4.18
CA ILE A 94 -0.46 -5.90 -3.57
C ILE A 94 -1.75 -6.71 -3.52
N GLY A 95 -2.86 -6.09 -3.07
CA GLY A 95 -4.16 -6.73 -3.00
C GLY A 95 -4.65 -7.22 -4.36
N MET A 96 -4.58 -6.37 -5.39
CA MET A 96 -4.97 -6.72 -6.76
C MET A 96 -4.19 -7.93 -7.26
N PHE A 97 -2.85 -7.91 -7.20
CA PHE A 97 -2.04 -9.03 -7.67
C PHE A 97 -2.33 -10.32 -6.91
N PHE A 98 -2.49 -10.24 -5.59
CA PHE A 98 -2.82 -11.39 -4.76
C PHE A 98 -4.18 -12.00 -5.12
N PHE A 99 -5.25 -11.18 -5.13
CA PHE A 99 -6.60 -11.65 -5.41
C PHE A 99 -6.77 -12.13 -6.86
N LEU A 100 -6.20 -11.44 -7.85
CA LEU A 100 -6.26 -11.90 -9.24
C LEU A 100 -5.51 -13.22 -9.42
N THR A 101 -4.36 -13.40 -8.77
CA THR A 101 -3.63 -14.66 -8.83
C THR A 101 -4.46 -15.80 -8.25
N LEU A 102 -5.11 -15.58 -7.10
CA LEU A 102 -6.03 -16.55 -6.51
C LEU A 102 -7.23 -16.82 -7.42
N PHE A 103 -7.80 -15.80 -8.05
CA PHE A 103 -8.91 -15.97 -8.99
C PHE A 103 -8.49 -16.80 -10.22
N PHE A 104 -7.34 -16.49 -10.82
CA PHE A 104 -6.82 -17.23 -11.96
C PHE A 104 -6.59 -18.70 -11.64
N GLN A 105 -5.99 -18.99 -10.50
CA GLN A 105 -5.60 -20.36 -10.15
C GLN A 105 -6.76 -21.16 -9.55
N ASN A 106 -7.57 -20.57 -8.66
CA ASN A 106 -8.61 -21.30 -7.92
C ASN A 106 -9.97 -21.27 -8.63
N VAL A 107 -10.29 -20.22 -9.39
CA VAL A 107 -11.59 -20.09 -10.10
C VAL A 107 -11.44 -20.50 -11.56
N LEU A 108 -10.49 -19.90 -12.28
CA LEU A 108 -10.27 -20.20 -13.69
C LEU A 108 -9.39 -21.43 -13.94
N ALA A 109 -8.86 -22.06 -12.89
CA ALA A 109 -8.00 -23.24 -12.94
C ALA A 109 -6.79 -23.06 -13.88
N TYR A 110 -6.23 -21.85 -13.95
CA TYR A 110 -5.05 -21.58 -14.77
C TYR A 110 -3.79 -22.16 -14.11
N SER A 111 -2.89 -22.70 -14.93
CA SER A 111 -1.55 -23.04 -14.47
C SER A 111 -0.79 -21.77 -14.05
N PRO A 112 0.27 -21.88 -13.20
CA PRO A 112 1.10 -20.74 -12.85
C PRO A 112 1.69 -20.00 -14.07
N LEU A 113 2.10 -20.76 -15.10
CA LEU A 113 2.61 -20.19 -16.35
C LEU A 113 1.52 -19.38 -17.07
N LYS A 114 0.30 -19.93 -17.18
CA LYS A 114 -0.82 -19.25 -17.83
C LYS A 114 -1.27 -18.01 -17.05
N THR A 115 -1.22 -18.07 -15.72
CA THR A 115 -1.46 -16.91 -14.84
C THR A 115 -0.43 -15.80 -15.09
N GLY A 116 0.86 -16.14 -15.20
CA GLY A 116 1.90 -15.18 -15.57
C GLY A 116 1.64 -14.54 -16.93
N MET A 117 1.22 -15.33 -17.93
CA MET A 117 0.85 -14.81 -19.24
C MET A 117 -0.38 -13.88 -19.19
N ALA A 118 -1.34 -14.13 -18.31
CA ALA A 118 -2.51 -13.28 -18.10
C ALA A 118 -2.14 -11.89 -17.52
N PHE A 119 -1.00 -11.73 -16.85
CA PHE A 119 -0.50 -10.43 -16.41
C PHE A 119 0.33 -9.67 -17.45
N LEU A 120 0.61 -10.26 -18.63
CA LEU A 120 1.39 -9.58 -19.67
C LEU A 120 0.72 -8.32 -20.22
N PRO A 121 -0.60 -8.29 -20.52
CA PRO A 121 -1.24 -7.06 -20.99
C PRO A 121 -1.07 -5.90 -20.02
N LEU A 122 -1.22 -6.16 -18.72
CA LEU A 122 -0.97 -5.17 -17.66
C LEU A 122 0.48 -4.65 -17.71
N SER A 123 1.47 -5.55 -17.81
CA SER A 123 2.89 -5.17 -17.89
C SER A 123 3.19 -4.29 -19.11
N VAL A 124 2.62 -4.63 -20.27
CA VAL A 124 2.76 -3.85 -21.50
C VAL A 124 2.14 -2.46 -21.34
N SER A 125 0.95 -2.37 -20.76
CA SER A 125 0.30 -1.08 -20.48
C SER A 125 1.13 -0.20 -19.54
N ILE A 126 1.71 -0.77 -18.49
CA ILE A 126 2.60 -0.02 -17.58
C ILE A 126 3.81 0.54 -18.33
N ILE A 127 4.45 -0.26 -19.20
CA ILE A 127 5.61 0.20 -20.00
C ILE A 127 5.20 1.38 -20.90
N ILE A 128 4.08 1.24 -21.61
CA ILE A 128 3.58 2.27 -22.52
C ILE A 128 3.24 3.54 -21.75
N VAL A 129 2.41 3.44 -20.71
CA VAL A 129 1.96 4.59 -19.91
C VAL A 129 3.15 5.26 -19.22
N SER A 130 4.10 4.51 -18.67
CA SER A 130 5.33 5.06 -18.09
C SER A 130 6.13 5.87 -19.10
N GLY A 131 6.33 5.33 -20.31
CA GLY A 131 6.99 6.03 -21.42
C GLY A 131 6.31 7.34 -21.79
N VAL A 132 4.98 7.34 -21.90
CA VAL A 132 4.17 8.53 -22.19
C VAL A 132 4.26 9.54 -21.04
N MET A 133 4.16 9.08 -19.79
CA MET A 133 4.20 9.95 -18.61
C MET A 133 5.55 10.64 -18.43
N MET A 134 6.67 9.99 -18.78
CA MET A 134 7.99 10.64 -18.75
C MET A 134 8.06 11.89 -19.64
N GLN A 135 7.32 11.91 -20.75
CA GLN A 135 7.26 13.06 -21.66
C GLN A 135 6.17 14.08 -21.27
N LEU A 136 5.10 13.62 -20.63
CA LEU A 136 3.97 14.46 -20.22
C LEU A 136 4.23 15.22 -18.93
N ILE A 137 4.79 14.57 -17.90
CA ILE A 137 5.01 15.17 -16.57
C ILE A 137 5.76 16.51 -16.64
N PRO A 138 6.84 16.68 -17.44
CA PRO A 138 7.50 17.98 -17.58
C PRO A 138 6.63 19.09 -18.19
N LYS A 139 5.60 18.73 -18.97
CA LYS A 139 4.73 19.66 -19.70
C LYS A 139 3.49 20.06 -18.90
N ILE A 140 2.83 19.10 -18.27
CA ILE A 140 1.55 19.30 -17.57
C ILE A 140 1.68 19.27 -16.03
N GLY A 141 2.89 19.03 -15.53
CA GLY A 141 3.17 18.89 -14.10
C GLY A 141 2.73 17.53 -13.54
N GLN A 142 3.17 17.23 -12.32
CA GLN A 142 2.94 15.95 -11.65
C GLN A 142 1.52 15.76 -11.08
N ARG A 143 0.81 16.87 -10.81
CA ARG A 143 -0.46 16.82 -10.06
C ARG A 143 -1.58 16.18 -10.89
N LEU A 144 -1.68 16.52 -12.17
CA LEU A 144 -2.73 16.00 -13.03
C LEU A 144 -2.59 14.49 -13.29
N PRO A 145 -1.41 13.95 -13.66
CA PRO A 145 -1.18 12.50 -13.76
C PRO A 145 -1.45 11.75 -12.46
N LEU A 146 -1.05 12.30 -11.30
CA LEU A 146 -1.32 11.68 -10.00
C LEU A 146 -2.83 11.54 -9.73
N VAL A 147 -3.60 12.61 -9.94
CA VAL A 147 -5.06 12.58 -9.73
C VAL A 147 -5.72 11.64 -10.73
N ALA A 148 -5.36 11.73 -12.02
CA ALA A 148 -5.90 10.87 -13.06
C ALA A 148 -5.63 9.39 -12.76
N GLY A 149 -4.37 9.02 -12.49
CA GLY A 149 -4.02 7.64 -12.14
C GLY A 149 -4.73 7.14 -10.89
N THR A 150 -4.92 8.00 -9.88
CA THR A 150 -5.70 7.64 -8.69
C THR A 150 -7.16 7.33 -9.01
N VAL A 151 -7.80 8.14 -9.85
CA VAL A 151 -9.18 7.92 -10.28
C VAL A 151 -9.28 6.64 -11.09
N LEU A 152 -8.34 6.40 -12.02
CA LEU A 152 -8.33 5.19 -12.85
C LEU A 152 -8.14 3.92 -12.02
N ILE A 153 -7.17 3.91 -11.09
CA ILE A 153 -6.97 2.76 -10.18
C ILE A 153 -8.20 2.53 -9.30
N THR A 154 -8.82 3.60 -8.80
CA THR A 154 -10.05 3.47 -8.01
C THR A 154 -11.18 2.86 -8.84
N ALA A 155 -11.35 3.32 -10.09
CA ALA A 155 -12.34 2.76 -11.00
C ALA A 155 -12.04 1.30 -11.36
N ALA A 156 -10.78 0.95 -11.61
CA ALA A 156 -10.34 -0.42 -11.86
C ALA A 156 -10.68 -1.35 -10.69
N LEU A 157 -10.37 -0.94 -9.46
CA LEU A 157 -10.66 -1.73 -8.26
C LEU A 157 -12.16 -1.86 -7.98
N LEU A 158 -12.94 -0.80 -8.23
CA LEU A 158 -14.40 -0.85 -8.12
C LEU A 158 -15.03 -1.76 -9.17
N TRP A 159 -14.42 -1.86 -10.35
CA TRP A 159 -14.86 -2.81 -11.37
C TRP A 159 -14.48 -4.24 -10.97
N LEU A 160 -13.24 -4.47 -10.52
CA LEU A 160 -12.79 -5.77 -10.03
C LEU A 160 -13.61 -6.26 -8.81
N SER A 161 -14.10 -5.36 -7.96
CA SER A 161 -14.92 -5.75 -6.82
C SER A 161 -16.31 -6.28 -7.18
N ALA A 162 -16.77 -6.05 -8.42
CA ALA A 162 -18.04 -6.54 -8.93
C ALA A 162 -17.93 -7.90 -9.66
N ILE A 163 -16.71 -8.45 -9.76
CA ILE A 163 -16.46 -9.73 -10.43
C ILE A 163 -17.03 -10.89 -9.62
N SER A 164 -17.55 -11.89 -10.32
CA SER A 164 -18.15 -13.10 -9.74
C SER A 164 -17.42 -14.36 -10.24
N ALA A 165 -17.79 -15.53 -9.69
CA ALA A 165 -17.15 -16.80 -10.06
C ALA A 165 -17.36 -17.19 -11.55
N ASP A 166 -18.40 -16.65 -12.20
CA ASP A 166 -18.71 -16.92 -13.61
C ASP A 166 -18.02 -15.95 -14.57
N SER A 167 -17.25 -14.98 -14.05
CA SER A 167 -16.60 -13.96 -14.85
C SER A 167 -15.46 -14.51 -15.70
N ALA A 168 -15.39 -14.07 -16.95
CA ALA A 168 -14.38 -14.51 -17.90
C ALA A 168 -13.21 -13.51 -18.00
N TYR A 169 -12.03 -14.04 -18.30
CA TYR A 169 -10.80 -13.24 -18.36
C TYR A 169 -10.89 -12.05 -19.34
N LEU A 170 -11.39 -12.27 -20.56
CA LEU A 170 -11.42 -11.26 -21.61
C LEU A 170 -12.49 -10.18 -21.39
N SER A 171 -13.66 -10.54 -20.85
CA SER A 171 -14.79 -9.62 -20.66
C SER A 171 -14.65 -8.82 -19.37
N ASP A 172 -14.22 -9.46 -18.29
CA ASP A 172 -14.41 -8.92 -16.94
C ASP A 172 -13.10 -8.55 -16.24
N LEU A 173 -11.98 -9.20 -16.59
CA LEU A 173 -10.69 -8.96 -15.93
C LEU A 173 -9.74 -8.09 -16.78
N LEU A 174 -9.69 -8.30 -18.09
CA LEU A 174 -8.73 -7.59 -18.94
C LEU A 174 -8.99 -6.07 -18.95
N GLY A 175 -10.25 -5.64 -19.02
CA GLY A 175 -10.63 -4.22 -18.99
C GLY A 175 -10.07 -3.49 -17.76
N PRO A 176 -10.44 -3.89 -16.53
CA PRO A 176 -9.94 -3.23 -15.34
C PRO A 176 -8.43 -3.42 -15.10
N MET A 177 -7.82 -4.49 -15.62
CA MET A 177 -6.35 -4.64 -15.56
C MET A 177 -5.59 -3.64 -16.43
N LEU A 178 -6.21 -3.03 -17.44
CA LEU A 178 -5.54 -2.06 -18.32
C LEU A 178 -5.80 -0.60 -17.95
N LEU A 179 -6.71 -0.36 -17.00
CA LEU A 179 -7.05 0.97 -16.47
C LEU A 179 -5.96 1.49 -15.54
#